data_AF-A0A4U3IBJ3-F1
#
_entry.id   AF-A0A4U3IBJ3-F1
#
_cell.length_a   1.000
_cell.length_b   1.000
_cell.length_c   1.000
_cell.angle_alpha   90.00
_cell.angle_beta   90.00
_cell.angle_gamma   90.00
#
_symmetry.space_group_name_H-M   'P 1'
#
loop_
_entity.id
_entity.type
_entity.pdbx_description
1 polymer ?
#
loop_
_entity_poly.entity_id
_entity_poly.type
_entity_poly.pdbx_seq_one_letter_code
_entity_poly.pdbx_strand_id
1 'polypeptide(L)'
;MSMDNLTLRYFDAEMRYLREAGKEFADAFPDRAAQLNLDKPGAQDPYVERLFEGFAFLMGRLREKLDDDLPELTEGLVSLLWPHYLRTIPSLSVVELAPELAQMKRSELIAQGFEVLSQPIGPQRTRCRYTTTQDVTLRPLALESVGRGHEMDGRSVLRLRFACGALTDWSLIDLSRLPLYLNADAPLASALHQALTLNAQALYVRWPGQTERQPLTAHFAPKGFADEDRLWPKGDSAFSGYQLLLEYFSFREKFMFVTLCGLEQLKIAPGTAWFELEVVLREPWPANFDLNSEHIRLHAVPVINLFALEADPLTLAPLQTDYLLRPMRLQDGHTEIYSVDRVTASRNAERQDYVPFTSFRHKGGMLRFDAPERYFHTRLKRAANGLHDTWLILGGEGFDKDRLCERESLSLRLTGTHGQLPRKALQSTLLDTVVQSTQSGLRVRNLCAPTLPCYPPNRDRFHWRVLSHLGSNFLPMLDNAEVLRGTLALYDWTGSELNRRRLAAIVEVKHHLVQRFEKGFLLRGVDIEITLDANGFSGEGDISLFGEMLNRFFSLYADIHLYTQLTLILQPTGKCLRWNENHSQRIPG
;
A
#
# COMPACT_ATOMS: atom_id res chain seq x y z
N MET A 1 2.91 15.21 22.45
CA MET A 1 1.60 14.72 21.96
C MET A 1 0.59 15.83 22.20
N SER A 2 -0.28 16.15 21.24
CA SER A 2 -1.31 17.23 21.27
C SER A 2 -1.01 18.56 20.56
N MET A 3 -0.55 18.53 19.31
CA MET A 3 -0.72 19.66 18.37
C MET A 3 -1.63 19.32 17.17
N ASP A 4 -2.04 18.06 17.01
CA ASP A 4 -2.76 17.57 15.82
C ASP A 4 -4.26 17.30 16.02
N ASN A 5 -4.82 17.59 17.20
CA ASN A 5 -6.26 17.45 17.43
C ASN A 5 -6.99 18.73 16.96
N LEU A 6 -7.70 18.67 15.83
CA LEU A 6 -8.45 19.79 15.25
C LEU A 6 -9.54 20.29 16.18
N THR A 7 -10.30 19.39 16.79
CA THR A 7 -11.34 19.75 17.75
C THR A 7 -10.79 20.58 18.91
N LEU A 8 -9.55 20.32 19.35
CA LEU A 8 -8.89 21.16 20.37
C LEU A 8 -8.58 22.56 19.85
N ARG A 9 -8.11 22.70 18.60
CA ARG A 9 -7.85 24.01 17.99
C ARG A 9 -9.12 24.84 17.83
N TYR A 10 -10.22 24.21 17.37
CA TYR A 10 -11.52 24.87 17.27
C TYR A 10 -12.06 25.25 18.65
N PHE A 11 -11.94 24.36 19.64
CA PHE A 11 -12.28 24.66 21.03
C PHE A 11 -11.51 25.87 21.56
N ASP A 12 -10.18 25.89 21.39
CA ASP A 12 -9.33 27.01 21.85
C ASP A 12 -9.68 28.32 21.12
N ALA A 13 -10.03 28.24 19.84
CA ALA A 13 -10.47 29.39 19.05
C ALA A 13 -11.83 29.93 19.53
N GLU A 14 -12.81 29.05 19.79
CA GLU A 14 -14.12 29.44 20.33
C GLU A 14 -14.01 29.98 21.76
N MET A 15 -13.13 29.42 22.60
CA MET A 15 -12.85 29.95 23.94
C MET A 15 -12.19 31.33 23.88
N ARG A 16 -11.26 31.55 22.94
CA ARG A 16 -10.67 32.89 22.72
C ARG A 16 -11.74 33.87 22.27
N TYR A 17 -12.55 33.50 21.27
CA TYR A 17 -13.65 34.31 20.77
C TYR A 17 -14.64 34.68 21.89
N LEU A 18 -15.06 33.71 22.70
CA LEU A 18 -16.01 33.96 23.80
C LEU A 18 -15.44 34.92 24.86
N ARG A 19 -14.14 34.85 25.14
CA ARG A 19 -13.44 35.78 26.04
C ARG A 19 -13.29 37.18 25.45
N GLU A 20 -12.97 37.29 24.16
CA GLU A 20 -12.85 38.57 23.44
C GLU A 20 -14.22 39.23 23.32
N ALA A 21 -15.23 38.52 22.83
CA ALA A 21 -16.62 38.99 22.73
C ALA A 21 -17.20 39.36 24.10
N GLY A 22 -16.85 38.61 25.15
CA GLY A 22 -17.24 38.94 26.53
C GLY A 22 -16.67 40.28 27.00
N LYS A 23 -15.42 40.60 26.65
CA LYS A 23 -14.80 41.90 26.95
C LYS A 23 -15.42 43.02 26.11
N GLU A 24 -15.57 42.82 24.81
CA GLU A 24 -16.20 43.81 23.93
C GLU A 24 -17.64 44.13 24.37
N PHE A 25 -18.40 43.10 24.78
CA PHE A 25 -19.74 43.28 25.32
C PHE A 25 -19.74 44.04 26.65
N ALA A 26 -18.77 43.75 27.53
CA ALA A 26 -18.62 44.44 28.80
C ALA A 26 -18.30 45.94 28.61
N ASP A 27 -17.39 46.24 27.68
CA ASP A 27 -17.03 47.61 27.32
C ASP A 27 -18.20 48.37 26.67
N ALA A 28 -18.98 47.69 25.81
CA ALA A 28 -20.11 48.29 25.09
C ALA A 28 -21.37 48.47 25.95
N PHE A 29 -21.62 47.60 26.93
CA PHE A 29 -22.82 47.62 27.77
C PHE A 29 -22.52 47.45 29.27
N PRO A 30 -21.91 48.47 29.93
CA PRO A 30 -21.45 48.36 31.32
C PRO A 30 -22.57 48.01 32.31
N ASP A 31 -23.77 48.58 32.14
CA ASP A 31 -24.92 48.33 33.04
C ASP A 31 -25.38 46.87 33.01
N ARG A 32 -25.24 46.19 31.86
CA ARG A 32 -25.60 44.77 31.69
C ARG A 32 -24.47 43.85 32.12
N ALA A 33 -23.24 44.25 31.86
CA ALA A 33 -22.06 43.50 32.22
C ALA A 33 -21.87 43.41 33.75
N ALA A 34 -22.25 44.48 34.47
CA ALA A 34 -22.32 44.50 35.93
C ALA A 34 -23.35 43.51 36.50
N GLN A 35 -24.45 43.25 35.79
CA GLN A 35 -25.46 42.24 36.18
C GLN A 35 -24.94 40.81 35.98
N LEU A 36 -24.04 40.63 35.00
CA LEU A 36 -23.47 39.33 34.62
C LEU A 36 -22.09 39.07 35.26
N ASN A 37 -21.59 40.00 36.08
CA ASN A 37 -20.26 39.97 36.70
C ASN A 37 -19.10 39.75 35.70
N LEU A 38 -19.23 40.24 34.46
CA LEU A 38 -18.19 40.10 33.43
C LEU A 38 -16.99 41.05 33.66
N ASP A 39 -17.20 42.09 34.47
CA ASP A 39 -16.27 43.22 34.62
C ASP A 39 -15.23 43.01 35.73
N LYS A 40 -15.40 41.97 36.57
CA LYS A 40 -14.56 41.72 37.75
C LYS A 40 -13.60 40.54 37.49
N PRO A 41 -12.29 40.80 37.31
CA PRO A 41 -11.31 39.72 37.16
C PRO A 41 -11.25 38.89 38.45
N GLY A 42 -11.64 37.61 38.37
CA GLY A 42 -11.60 36.64 39.48
C GLY A 42 -12.96 36.23 40.07
N ALA A 43 -14.08 36.79 39.61
CA ALA A 43 -15.43 36.41 40.05
C ALA A 43 -16.13 35.47 39.05
N GLN A 44 -15.38 34.59 38.39
CA GLN A 44 -15.96 33.59 37.49
C GLN A 44 -16.33 32.36 38.32
N ASP A 45 -17.63 32.09 38.41
CA ASP A 45 -18.14 30.86 38.99
C ASP A 45 -17.58 29.67 38.19
N PRO A 46 -16.86 28.72 38.82
CA PRO A 46 -16.31 27.54 38.15
C PRO A 46 -17.36 26.73 37.36
N TYR A 47 -18.64 26.77 37.76
CA TYR A 47 -19.72 26.09 37.04
C TYR A 47 -20.11 26.81 35.75
N VAL A 48 -20.06 28.14 35.73
CA VAL A 48 -20.32 28.95 34.53
C VAL A 48 -19.18 28.82 33.53
N GLU A 49 -17.93 28.78 34.03
CA GLU A 49 -16.77 28.54 33.16
C GLU A 49 -16.84 27.16 32.51
N ARG A 50 -17.19 26.11 33.26
CA ARG A 50 -17.44 24.76 32.71
C ARG A 50 -18.57 24.71 31.68
N LEU A 51 -19.61 25.53 31.86
CA LEU A 51 -20.69 25.65 30.88
C LEU A 51 -20.17 26.29 29.59
N PHE A 52 -19.35 27.32 29.68
CA PHE A 52 -18.72 27.94 28.52
C PHE A 52 -17.72 27.02 27.83
N GLU A 53 -16.95 26.22 28.57
CA GLU A 53 -16.12 25.17 28.00
C GLU A 53 -16.98 24.15 27.23
N GLY A 54 -18.09 23.69 27.81
CA GLY A 54 -19.03 22.80 27.15
C GLY A 54 -19.64 23.40 25.88
N PHE A 55 -20.02 24.68 25.92
CA PHE A 55 -20.56 25.41 24.78
C PHE A 55 -19.52 25.60 23.68
N ALA A 56 -18.31 26.06 24.02
CA ALA A 56 -17.20 26.23 23.09
C ALA A 56 -16.82 24.90 22.44
N PHE A 57 -16.90 23.78 23.18
CA PHE A 57 -16.67 22.46 22.62
C PHE A 57 -17.74 22.08 21.59
N LEU A 58 -19.02 22.32 21.88
CA LEU A 58 -20.11 22.05 20.93
C LEU A 58 -20.02 22.92 19.67
N MET A 59 -19.79 24.22 19.85
CA MET A 59 -19.65 25.17 18.74
C MET A 59 -18.39 24.89 17.91
N GLY A 60 -17.28 24.55 18.57
CA GLY A 60 -16.05 24.15 17.89
C GLY A 60 -16.27 22.93 17.01
N ARG A 61 -17.02 21.91 17.48
CA ARG A 61 -17.38 20.74 16.66
C ARG A 61 -18.34 21.07 15.52
N LEU A 62 -19.27 22.00 15.73
CA LEU A 62 -20.19 22.45 14.68
C LEU A 62 -19.41 23.16 13.57
N ARG A 63 -18.51 24.06 13.95
CA ARG A 63 -17.66 24.81 13.02
C ARG A 63 -16.68 23.90 12.28
N GLU A 64 -16.04 22.97 12.98
CA GLU A 64 -15.24 21.89 12.38
C GLU A 64 -16.03 21.16 11.29
N LYS A 65 -17.30 20.80 11.57
CA LYS A 65 -18.16 20.12 10.60
C LYS A 65 -18.57 21.01 9.41
N LEU A 66 -18.77 22.30 9.62
CA LEU A 66 -19.14 23.24 8.55
C LEU A 66 -17.96 23.55 7.62
N ASP A 67 -16.76 23.68 8.19
CA ASP A 67 -15.53 23.96 7.44
C ASP A 67 -15.03 22.73 6.63
N ASP A 68 -15.52 21.53 6.95
CA ASP A 68 -15.11 20.26 6.30
C ASP A 68 -15.67 20.07 4.86
N ASP A 69 -16.38 21.03 4.28
CA ASP A 69 -16.71 21.09 2.83
C ASP A 69 -17.45 19.85 2.27
N LEU A 70 -18.50 19.40 2.99
CA LEU A 70 -19.39 18.26 2.68
C LEU A 70 -18.67 16.95 2.30
N PRO A 71 -17.85 16.35 3.20
CA PRO A 71 -17.18 15.08 2.95
C PRO A 71 -18.17 13.95 2.62
N GLU A 72 -19.38 14.03 3.21
CA GLU A 72 -20.47 13.06 3.04
C GLU A 72 -20.86 12.85 1.58
N LEU A 73 -20.73 13.88 0.74
CA LEU A 73 -21.03 13.79 -0.69
C LEU A 73 -19.80 13.31 -1.47
N THR A 74 -18.63 13.90 -1.19
CA THR A 74 -17.40 13.61 -1.95
C THR A 74 -16.84 12.23 -1.64
N GLU A 75 -16.88 11.78 -0.39
CA GLU A 75 -16.47 10.43 0.01
C GLU A 75 -17.35 9.39 -0.67
N GLY A 76 -18.67 9.64 -0.75
CA GLY A 76 -19.58 8.78 -1.50
C GLY A 76 -19.15 8.61 -2.95
N LEU A 77 -18.90 9.73 -3.67
CA LEU A 77 -18.44 9.70 -5.06
C LEU A 77 -17.05 9.07 -5.23
N VAL A 78 -16.09 9.41 -4.36
CA VAL A 78 -14.75 8.82 -4.38
C VAL A 78 -14.83 7.32 -4.10
N SER A 79 -15.67 6.86 -3.17
CA SER A 79 -15.82 5.44 -2.86
C SER A 79 -16.32 4.61 -4.05
N LEU A 80 -17.13 5.22 -4.92
CA LEU A 80 -17.68 4.60 -6.11
C LEU A 80 -16.62 4.43 -7.20
N LEU A 81 -15.74 5.42 -7.36
CA LEU A 81 -14.67 5.39 -8.36
C LEU A 81 -13.44 4.62 -7.84
N TRP A 82 -13.09 4.85 -6.57
CA TRP A 82 -11.84 4.46 -5.93
C TRP A 82 -12.04 4.19 -4.42
N PRO A 83 -12.57 3.02 -4.06
CA PRO A 83 -12.84 2.68 -2.66
C PRO A 83 -11.59 2.64 -1.77
N HIS A 84 -10.40 2.42 -2.35
CA HIS A 84 -9.14 2.29 -1.60
C HIS A 84 -8.59 3.61 -1.07
N TYR A 85 -8.95 4.75 -1.66
CA TYR A 85 -8.47 6.06 -1.22
C TYR A 85 -9.08 6.51 0.11
N LEU A 86 -10.15 5.84 0.54
CA LEU A 86 -10.86 6.09 1.79
C LEU A 86 -10.54 5.03 2.85
N ARG A 87 -9.62 4.11 2.55
CA ARG A 87 -9.22 3.02 3.44
C ARG A 87 -7.83 3.27 3.99
N THR A 88 -7.64 2.93 5.25
CA THR A 88 -6.32 2.90 5.89
C THR A 88 -5.44 1.87 5.20
N ILE A 89 -4.20 2.22 4.87
CA ILE A 89 -3.16 1.25 4.50
C ILE A 89 -2.68 0.60 5.80
N PRO A 90 -2.93 -0.72 6.02
CA PRO A 90 -2.51 -1.40 7.24
C PRO A 90 -0.99 -1.46 7.38
N SER A 91 -0.51 -1.83 8.57
CA SER A 91 0.89 -2.20 8.76
C SER A 91 1.25 -3.38 7.86
N LEU A 92 2.47 -3.36 7.33
CA LEU A 92 2.95 -4.30 6.32
C LEU A 92 4.45 -4.52 6.51
N SER A 93 4.94 -5.68 6.10
CA SER A 93 6.33 -6.12 6.32
C SER A 93 6.74 -7.15 5.26
N VAL A 94 8.02 -7.50 5.19
CA VAL A 94 8.52 -8.66 4.43
C VAL A 94 9.05 -9.66 5.44
N VAL A 95 8.56 -10.89 5.37
CA VAL A 95 9.03 -12.00 6.20
C VAL A 95 9.73 -13.04 5.35
N GLU A 96 10.71 -13.72 5.94
CA GLU A 96 11.29 -14.94 5.39
C GLU A 96 10.66 -16.15 6.05
N LEU A 97 10.19 -17.06 5.21
CA LEU A 97 9.76 -18.39 5.59
C LEU A 97 10.96 -19.33 5.39
N ALA A 98 11.67 -19.66 6.46
CA ALA A 98 12.88 -20.48 6.41
C ALA A 98 12.54 -21.94 6.71
N PRO A 99 12.37 -22.81 5.67
CA PRO A 99 12.13 -24.23 5.89
C PRO A 99 13.42 -24.96 6.26
N GLU A 100 13.29 -26.15 6.84
CA GLU A 100 14.43 -27.02 7.11
C GLU A 100 14.87 -27.77 5.85
N LEU A 101 15.73 -27.13 5.05
CA LEU A 101 16.14 -27.57 3.71
C LEU A 101 16.67 -29.01 3.66
N ALA A 102 17.34 -29.47 4.72
CA ALA A 102 17.89 -30.83 4.80
C ALA A 102 16.80 -31.92 4.76
N GLN A 103 15.59 -31.61 5.22
CA GLN A 103 14.46 -32.54 5.27
C GLN A 103 13.54 -32.44 4.05
N MET A 104 13.70 -31.41 3.21
CA MET A 104 12.84 -31.15 2.06
C MET A 104 13.23 -31.99 0.84
N LYS A 105 12.28 -32.79 0.35
CA LYS A 105 12.43 -33.59 -0.88
C LYS A 105 11.87 -32.89 -2.13
N ARG A 106 10.82 -32.08 -1.96
CA ARG A 106 10.09 -31.40 -3.04
C ARG A 106 9.81 -29.95 -2.68
N SER A 107 9.48 -29.15 -3.70
CA SER A 107 9.00 -27.79 -3.49
C SER A 107 7.59 -27.81 -2.90
N GLU A 108 7.29 -26.84 -2.04
CA GLU A 108 5.99 -26.73 -1.38
C GLU A 108 5.41 -25.32 -1.54
N LEU A 109 4.13 -25.24 -1.89
CA LEU A 109 3.44 -23.97 -2.09
C LEU A 109 2.80 -23.52 -0.78
N ILE A 110 3.16 -22.33 -0.31
CA ILE A 110 2.45 -21.62 0.74
C ILE A 110 1.51 -20.62 0.06
N ALA A 111 0.21 -20.84 0.24
CA ALA A 111 -0.80 -19.97 -0.37
C ALA A 111 -0.83 -18.58 0.28
N GLN A 112 -1.35 -17.61 -0.48
CA GLN A 112 -1.80 -16.32 0.02
C GLN A 112 -2.75 -16.51 1.21
N GLY A 113 -2.67 -15.62 2.19
CA GLY A 113 -3.48 -15.66 3.41
C GLY A 113 -2.87 -16.48 4.55
N PHE A 114 -1.65 -17.00 4.38
CA PHE A 114 -0.93 -17.71 5.44
C PHE A 114 -0.63 -16.78 6.62
N GLU A 115 -1.03 -17.19 7.82
CA GLU A 115 -1.01 -16.35 9.02
C GLU A 115 0.31 -16.44 9.82
N VAL A 116 0.88 -15.28 10.12
CA VAL A 116 2.06 -15.08 10.97
C VAL A 116 1.70 -14.16 12.14
N LEU A 117 2.12 -14.51 13.35
CA LEU A 117 1.92 -13.73 14.56
C LEU A 117 3.19 -13.03 15.01
N SER A 118 3.02 -11.84 15.58
CA SER A 118 4.06 -11.17 16.34
C SER A 118 4.21 -11.78 17.73
N GLN A 119 5.33 -11.47 18.36
CA GLN A 119 5.46 -11.58 19.81
C GLN A 119 4.38 -10.74 20.52
N PRO A 120 3.98 -11.11 21.76
CA PRO A 120 3.02 -10.35 22.54
C PRO A 120 3.45 -8.90 22.79
N ILE A 121 2.55 -7.95 22.55
CA ILE A 121 2.80 -6.51 22.63
C ILE A 121 1.94 -5.86 23.72
N GLY A 122 2.55 -4.95 24.48
CA GLY A 122 1.84 -4.11 25.45
C GLY A 122 1.36 -4.87 26.70
N PRO A 123 0.64 -4.17 27.62
CA PRO A 123 0.20 -4.73 28.89
C PRO A 123 -0.81 -5.88 28.73
N GLN A 124 -1.62 -5.84 27.66
CA GLN A 124 -2.62 -6.86 27.33
C GLN A 124 -2.02 -8.06 26.58
N ARG A 125 -0.72 -8.02 26.26
CA ARG A 125 -0.01 -9.10 25.54
C ARG A 125 -0.66 -9.47 24.19
N THR A 126 -1.25 -8.50 23.52
CA THR A 126 -1.91 -8.67 22.22
C THR A 126 -0.89 -9.09 21.16
N ARG A 127 -1.21 -10.10 20.34
CA ARG A 127 -0.36 -10.53 19.23
C ARG A 127 -0.92 -9.99 17.92
N CYS A 128 -0.10 -9.22 17.20
CA CYS A 128 -0.48 -8.73 15.88
C CYS A 128 -0.45 -9.88 14.88
N ARG A 129 -1.51 -9.98 14.06
CA ARG A 129 -1.64 -10.99 13.01
C ARG A 129 -1.39 -10.42 11.63
N TYR A 130 -0.50 -11.04 10.88
CA TYR A 130 -0.17 -10.71 9.51
C TYR A 130 -0.50 -11.88 8.60
N THR A 131 -0.91 -11.60 7.37
CA THR A 131 -1.21 -12.59 6.34
C THR A 131 -0.33 -12.38 5.11
N THR A 132 0.10 -13.46 4.47
CA THR A 132 0.84 -13.38 3.19
C THR A 132 -0.05 -12.78 2.11
N THR A 133 0.52 -11.85 1.34
CA THR A 133 -0.18 -11.15 0.25
C THR A 133 -0.13 -11.91 -1.07
N GLN A 134 0.78 -12.87 -1.20
CA GLN A 134 1.06 -13.62 -2.41
C GLN A 134 1.37 -15.07 -2.06
N ASP A 135 1.24 -15.95 -3.05
CA ASP A 135 1.73 -17.32 -3.00
C ASP A 135 3.27 -17.34 -3.00
N VAL A 136 3.86 -18.20 -2.19
CA VAL A 136 5.32 -18.42 -2.17
C VAL A 136 5.65 -19.89 -2.23
N THR A 137 6.48 -20.25 -3.21
CA THR A 137 6.97 -21.63 -3.37
C THR A 137 8.27 -21.79 -2.59
N LEU A 138 8.22 -22.53 -1.49
CA LEU A 138 9.38 -22.94 -0.72
C LEU A 138 10.13 -24.02 -1.50
N ARG A 139 11.38 -23.72 -1.85
CA ARG A 139 12.24 -24.62 -2.61
C ARG A 139 13.34 -25.13 -1.69
N PRO A 140 13.82 -26.37 -1.89
CA PRO A 140 14.98 -26.91 -1.17
C PRO A 140 16.31 -26.31 -1.67
N LEU A 141 16.36 -24.98 -1.77
CA LEU A 141 17.47 -24.19 -2.31
C LEU A 141 17.81 -23.08 -1.31
N ALA A 142 19.10 -22.89 -1.02
CA ALA A 142 19.61 -21.75 -0.26
C ALA A 142 20.70 -21.03 -1.05
N LEU A 143 20.86 -19.75 -0.75
CA LEU A 143 22.00 -18.98 -1.22
C LEU A 143 23.12 -19.08 -0.18
N GLU A 144 24.18 -19.82 -0.50
CA GLU A 144 25.31 -20.08 0.39
C GLU A 144 26.23 -18.86 0.47
N SER A 145 26.55 -18.28 -0.68
CA SER A 145 27.40 -17.10 -0.75
C SER A 145 26.99 -16.16 -1.89
N VAL A 146 27.21 -14.87 -1.63
CA VAL A 146 27.15 -13.80 -2.62
C VAL A 146 28.48 -13.10 -2.58
N GLY A 147 29.14 -13.01 -3.73
CA GLY A 147 30.44 -12.37 -3.86
C GLY A 147 30.50 -11.48 -5.07
N ARG A 148 31.54 -10.66 -5.11
CA ARG A 148 31.94 -9.90 -6.29
C ARG A 148 33.25 -10.44 -6.85
N GLY A 149 33.39 -10.37 -8.16
CA GLY A 149 34.59 -10.70 -8.89
C GLY A 149 34.78 -9.74 -10.05
N HIS A 150 35.85 -9.97 -10.80
CA HIS A 150 36.14 -9.24 -12.03
C HIS A 150 36.50 -10.24 -13.13
N GLU A 151 36.04 -9.96 -14.34
CA GLU A 151 36.55 -10.58 -15.55
C GLU A 151 38.02 -10.18 -15.79
N MET A 152 38.70 -10.96 -16.63
CA MET A 152 40.01 -10.55 -17.17
C MET A 152 39.90 -9.23 -17.96
N ASP A 153 38.74 -8.96 -18.57
CA ASP A 153 38.44 -7.73 -19.28
C ASP A 153 38.12 -6.52 -18.35
N GLY A 154 38.17 -6.70 -17.03
CA GLY A 154 37.88 -5.65 -16.03
C GLY A 154 36.40 -5.44 -15.69
N ARG A 155 35.47 -6.10 -16.41
CA ARG A 155 34.02 -6.06 -16.11
C ARG A 155 33.74 -6.67 -14.74
N SER A 156 32.80 -6.07 -14.00
CA SER A 156 32.37 -6.60 -12.70
C SER A 156 31.46 -7.81 -12.85
N VAL A 157 31.63 -8.77 -11.95
CA VAL A 157 30.87 -10.03 -11.92
C VAL A 157 30.26 -10.22 -10.53
N LEU A 158 28.97 -10.54 -10.46
CA LEU A 158 28.33 -10.99 -9.24
C LEU A 158 28.29 -12.52 -9.23
N ARG A 159 28.79 -13.15 -8.17
CA ARG A 159 28.77 -14.60 -7.98
C ARG A 159 27.70 -14.97 -6.96
N LEU A 160 26.71 -15.73 -7.39
CA LEU A 160 25.60 -16.21 -6.58
C LEU A 160 25.71 -17.73 -6.48
N ARG A 161 26.12 -18.25 -5.31
CA ARG A 161 26.27 -19.68 -5.11
C ARG A 161 25.05 -20.26 -4.41
N PHE A 162 24.36 -21.15 -5.11
CA PHE A 162 23.19 -21.84 -4.60
C PHE A 162 23.57 -23.24 -4.12
N ALA A 163 23.12 -23.60 -2.93
CA ALA A 163 23.28 -24.92 -2.33
C ALA A 163 21.93 -25.61 -2.18
N CYS A 164 21.94 -26.93 -2.27
CA CYS A 164 20.74 -27.75 -2.24
C CYS A 164 20.69 -28.66 -1.02
N GLY A 165 19.48 -29.06 -0.60
CA GLY A 165 19.29 -30.03 0.47
C GLY A 165 19.82 -31.42 0.11
N ALA A 166 20.31 -32.17 1.10
CA ALA A 166 20.93 -33.49 0.88
C ALA A 166 19.96 -34.55 0.32
N LEU A 167 18.65 -34.39 0.55
CA LEU A 167 17.60 -35.33 0.12
C LEU A 167 16.88 -34.89 -1.16
N THR A 168 17.38 -33.86 -1.81
CA THR A 168 16.65 -33.17 -2.86
C THR A 168 16.91 -33.77 -4.24
N ASP A 169 15.84 -33.91 -5.01
CA ASP A 169 15.90 -34.26 -6.43
C ASP A 169 15.68 -33.02 -7.30
N TRP A 170 16.71 -32.64 -8.05
CA TRP A 170 16.67 -31.49 -8.97
C TRP A 170 15.60 -31.62 -10.06
N SER A 171 15.22 -32.85 -10.44
CA SER A 171 14.22 -33.08 -11.48
C SER A 171 12.79 -32.67 -11.06
N LEU A 172 12.55 -32.54 -9.75
CA LEU A 172 11.25 -32.18 -9.18
C LEU A 172 11.15 -30.70 -8.77
N ILE A 173 12.21 -29.91 -8.96
CA ILE A 173 12.23 -28.49 -8.62
C ILE A 173 11.90 -27.66 -9.85
N ASP A 174 10.82 -26.89 -9.76
CA ASP A 174 10.55 -25.87 -10.76
C ASP A 174 11.47 -24.65 -10.54
N LEU A 175 12.44 -24.51 -11.44
CA LEU A 175 13.39 -23.39 -11.51
C LEU A 175 12.99 -22.35 -12.59
N SER A 176 11.80 -22.44 -13.17
CA SER A 176 11.37 -21.52 -14.24
C SER A 176 11.41 -20.04 -13.83
N ARG A 177 10.93 -19.77 -12.60
CA ARG A 177 10.87 -18.44 -12.00
C ARG A 177 11.29 -18.49 -10.54
N LEU A 178 12.50 -18.01 -10.26
CA LEU A 178 13.04 -17.94 -8.91
C LEU A 178 12.97 -16.49 -8.39
N PRO A 179 12.00 -16.14 -7.54
CA PRO A 179 11.97 -14.82 -6.92
C PRO A 179 13.10 -14.69 -5.90
N LEU A 180 13.79 -13.55 -5.95
CA LEU A 180 14.87 -13.14 -5.06
C LEU A 180 14.51 -11.79 -4.45
N TYR A 181 14.53 -11.72 -3.12
CA TYR A 181 14.35 -10.48 -2.39
C TYR A 181 15.70 -9.86 -2.03
N LEU A 182 15.89 -8.59 -2.36
CA LEU A 182 17.09 -7.82 -2.10
C LEU A 182 17.00 -7.21 -0.69
N ASN A 183 17.52 -7.95 0.28
CA ASN A 183 17.46 -7.65 1.70
C ASN A 183 18.65 -6.81 2.15
N ALA A 184 18.69 -5.54 1.75
CA ALA A 184 19.75 -4.61 2.10
C ALA A 184 19.20 -3.21 2.42
N ASP A 185 20.08 -2.31 2.87
CA ASP A 185 19.72 -0.90 3.02
C ASP A 185 19.35 -0.27 1.66
N ALA A 186 18.65 0.87 1.69
CA ALA A 186 18.06 1.43 0.47
C ALA A 186 19.09 1.69 -0.66
N PRO A 187 20.31 2.23 -0.40
CA PRO A 187 21.31 2.40 -1.45
C PRO A 187 21.79 1.07 -2.05
N LEU A 188 22.14 0.08 -1.22
CA LEU A 188 22.64 -1.21 -1.70
C LEU A 188 21.56 -2.02 -2.42
N ALA A 189 20.35 -2.09 -1.86
CA ALA A 189 19.24 -2.80 -2.48
C ALA A 189 18.87 -2.20 -3.84
N SER A 190 18.92 -0.87 -3.97
CA SER A 190 18.67 -0.19 -5.24
C SER A 190 19.78 -0.45 -6.26
N ALA A 191 21.05 -0.43 -5.82
CA ALA A 191 22.19 -0.77 -6.68
C ALA A 191 22.13 -2.23 -7.16
N LEU A 192 21.78 -3.18 -6.28
CA LEU A 192 21.54 -4.57 -6.64
C LEU A 192 20.39 -4.71 -7.64
N HIS A 193 19.28 -4.02 -7.41
CA HIS A 193 18.12 -4.05 -8.30
C HIS A 193 18.51 -3.58 -9.71
N GLN A 194 19.18 -2.44 -9.82
CA GLN A 194 19.69 -1.92 -11.09
C GLN A 194 20.70 -2.87 -11.74
N ALA A 195 21.64 -3.40 -10.96
CA ALA A 195 22.68 -4.31 -11.44
C ALA A 195 22.09 -5.56 -12.09
N LEU A 196 21.10 -6.17 -11.44
CA LEU A 196 20.48 -7.40 -11.92
C LEU A 196 19.51 -7.14 -13.08
N THR A 197 18.67 -6.09 -13.00
CA THR A 197 17.58 -5.88 -13.98
C THR A 197 18.00 -5.12 -15.24
N LEU A 198 18.91 -4.15 -15.14
CA LEU A 198 19.29 -3.27 -16.24
C LEU A 198 20.71 -3.52 -16.74
N ASN A 199 21.63 -3.85 -15.83
CA ASN A 199 23.06 -3.97 -16.16
C ASN A 199 23.54 -5.41 -16.38
N ALA A 200 22.71 -6.43 -16.13
CA ALA A 200 23.08 -7.82 -16.40
C ALA A 200 23.24 -8.05 -17.91
N GLN A 201 24.45 -8.38 -18.34
CA GLN A 201 24.79 -8.55 -19.76
C GLN A 201 24.80 -10.02 -20.18
N ALA A 202 25.42 -10.87 -19.36
CA ALA A 202 25.56 -12.30 -19.64
C ALA A 202 25.58 -13.09 -18.33
N LEU A 203 24.99 -14.28 -18.36
CA LEU A 203 24.93 -15.19 -17.23
C LEU A 203 25.71 -16.46 -17.57
N TYR A 204 26.50 -16.94 -16.62
CA TYR A 204 27.24 -18.20 -16.71
C TYR A 204 26.97 -19.06 -15.49
N VAL A 205 27.02 -20.37 -15.66
CA VAL A 205 26.90 -21.35 -14.58
C VAL A 205 28.21 -22.11 -14.39
N ARG A 206 28.58 -22.35 -13.14
CA ARG A 206 29.75 -23.15 -12.76
C ARG A 206 29.33 -24.27 -11.83
N TRP A 207 29.84 -25.47 -12.11
CA TRP A 207 29.52 -26.71 -11.41
C TRP A 207 30.61 -27.11 -10.42
N PRO A 208 30.31 -27.97 -9.44
CA PRO A 208 31.31 -28.51 -8.52
C PRO A 208 32.38 -29.31 -9.28
N GLY A 209 33.65 -29.04 -8.98
CA GLY A 209 34.79 -29.73 -9.58
C GLY A 209 35.12 -29.31 -11.03
N GLN A 210 34.35 -28.38 -11.61
CA GLN A 210 34.66 -27.80 -12.92
C GLN A 210 35.25 -26.40 -12.77
N THR A 211 36.36 -26.16 -13.45
CA THR A 211 37.00 -24.84 -13.50
C THR A 211 36.35 -23.96 -14.56
N GLU A 212 35.83 -24.55 -15.64
CA GLU A 212 35.16 -23.84 -16.71
C GLU A 212 33.71 -23.53 -16.38
N ARG A 213 33.28 -22.33 -16.77
CA ARG A 213 31.88 -21.88 -16.69
C ARG A 213 31.19 -22.07 -18.03
N GLN A 214 29.89 -22.33 -18.00
CA GLN A 214 29.07 -22.54 -19.19
C GLN A 214 28.11 -21.37 -19.39
N PRO A 215 27.87 -20.90 -20.63
CA PRO A 215 26.91 -19.83 -20.89
C PRO A 215 25.48 -20.29 -20.56
N LEU A 216 24.68 -19.40 -20.00
CA LEU A 216 23.29 -19.65 -19.62
C LEU A 216 22.37 -18.58 -20.19
N THR A 217 21.33 -19.00 -20.92
CA THR A 217 20.28 -18.10 -21.43
C THR A 217 19.23 -17.87 -20.34
N ALA A 218 19.57 -17.01 -19.38
CA ALA A 218 18.70 -16.58 -18.29
C ALA A 218 18.70 -15.05 -18.18
N HIS A 219 17.67 -14.49 -17.56
CA HIS A 219 17.56 -13.05 -17.33
C HIS A 219 16.86 -12.75 -16.00
N PHE A 220 17.08 -11.55 -15.48
CA PHE A 220 16.38 -11.04 -14.32
C PHE A 220 15.26 -10.10 -14.75
N ALA A 221 14.07 -10.27 -14.17
CA ALA A 221 12.93 -9.40 -14.38
C ALA A 221 12.52 -8.75 -13.05
N PRO A 222 12.20 -7.43 -13.03
CA PRO A 222 11.68 -6.79 -11.84
C PRO A 222 10.33 -7.43 -11.43
N LYS A 223 10.10 -7.60 -10.13
CA LYS A 223 8.86 -8.10 -9.54
C LYS A 223 8.23 -7.02 -8.64
N GLY A 224 6.91 -7.06 -8.45
CA GLY A 224 6.17 -6.09 -7.63
C GLY A 224 5.24 -5.17 -8.44
N PHE A 225 5.34 -5.21 -9.77
CA PHE A 225 4.55 -4.37 -10.67
C PHE A 225 3.37 -5.08 -11.32
N ALA A 226 3.27 -6.40 -11.17
CA ALA A 226 2.20 -7.19 -11.76
C ALA A 226 0.93 -7.16 -10.90
N ASP A 227 -0.20 -7.48 -11.52
CA ASP A 227 -1.49 -7.54 -10.83
C ASP A 227 -1.57 -8.67 -9.79
N GLU A 228 -0.78 -9.72 -9.96
CA GLU A 228 -0.60 -10.82 -8.99
C GLU A 228 0.22 -10.41 -7.76
N ASP A 229 0.99 -9.32 -7.85
CA ASP A 229 1.89 -8.89 -6.78
C ASP A 229 1.22 -7.94 -5.77
N ARG A 230 -0.08 -7.67 -5.87
CA ARG A 230 -0.76 -6.63 -5.06
C ARG A 230 -0.67 -6.88 -3.56
N LEU A 231 -0.47 -5.80 -2.79
CA LEU A 231 -0.36 -5.89 -1.32
C LEU A 231 -1.71 -6.01 -0.61
N TRP A 232 -2.75 -5.37 -1.16
CA TRP A 232 -4.09 -5.39 -0.59
C TRP A 232 -5.15 -5.79 -1.62
N PRO A 233 -6.27 -6.39 -1.18
CA PRO A 233 -7.35 -6.83 -2.06
C PRO A 233 -7.88 -5.68 -2.91
N LYS A 234 -8.04 -5.91 -4.22
CA LYS A 234 -8.60 -4.90 -5.13
C LYS A 234 -10.13 -4.97 -5.13
N GLY A 235 -10.82 -3.83 -5.09
CA GLY A 235 -12.25 -3.78 -5.39
C GLY A 235 -12.49 -3.95 -6.89
N ASP A 236 -13.55 -4.67 -7.27
CA ASP A 236 -13.85 -5.04 -8.67
C ASP A 236 -13.89 -3.86 -9.66
N SER A 237 -14.15 -2.64 -9.17
CA SER A 237 -14.27 -1.40 -9.96
C SER A 237 -13.00 -0.53 -10.01
N ALA A 238 -11.94 -0.85 -9.27
CA ALA A 238 -10.77 0.03 -9.17
C ALA A 238 -9.87 -0.03 -10.42
N PHE A 239 -9.20 1.07 -10.78
CA PHE A 239 -8.12 1.02 -11.77
C PHE A 239 -6.82 0.58 -11.09
N SER A 240 -6.02 -0.30 -11.72
CA SER A 240 -4.81 -0.85 -11.09
C SER A 240 -3.63 0.13 -11.07
N GLY A 241 -3.54 1.02 -12.05
CA GLY A 241 -2.33 1.82 -12.26
C GLY A 241 -1.97 2.79 -11.14
N TYR A 242 -2.94 3.43 -10.51
CA TYR A 242 -2.65 4.34 -9.39
C TYR A 242 -2.43 3.63 -8.05
N GLN A 243 -2.76 2.34 -7.94
CA GLN A 243 -2.41 1.55 -6.75
C GLN A 243 -0.89 1.41 -6.63
N LEU A 244 -0.17 1.26 -7.75
CA LEU A 244 1.30 1.17 -7.76
C LEU A 244 1.96 2.42 -7.15
N LEU A 245 1.37 3.61 -7.34
CA LEU A 245 1.84 4.84 -6.71
C LEU A 245 1.74 4.78 -5.19
N LEU A 246 0.56 4.38 -4.68
CA LEU A 246 0.37 4.20 -3.24
C LEU A 246 1.35 3.15 -2.69
N GLU A 247 1.50 2.01 -3.35
CA GLU A 247 2.45 0.96 -2.96
C GLU A 247 3.90 1.47 -2.98
N TYR A 248 4.31 2.27 -3.97
CA TYR A 248 5.67 2.83 -4.04
C TYR A 248 5.97 3.79 -2.88
N PHE A 249 5.06 4.73 -2.59
CA PHE A 249 5.28 5.72 -1.54
C PHE A 249 5.07 5.16 -0.12
N SER A 250 4.22 4.14 0.03
CA SER A 250 3.94 3.50 1.34
C SER A 250 4.84 2.31 1.67
N PHE A 251 5.22 1.49 0.70
CA PHE A 251 6.03 0.29 0.90
C PHE A 251 6.91 -0.07 -0.31
N ARG A 252 8.01 0.66 -0.41
CA ARG A 252 8.98 0.49 -1.49
C ARG A 252 9.63 -0.90 -1.50
N GLU A 253 9.71 -1.55 -0.36
CA GLU A 253 10.30 -2.89 -0.15
C GLU A 253 9.63 -3.95 -1.06
N LYS A 254 8.35 -3.76 -1.42
CA LYS A 254 7.65 -4.58 -2.42
C LYS A 254 8.40 -4.68 -3.76
N PHE A 255 9.05 -3.60 -4.17
CA PHE A 255 9.73 -3.53 -5.46
C PHE A 255 11.20 -3.96 -5.40
N MET A 256 11.69 -4.37 -4.22
CA MET A 256 13.02 -4.95 -4.05
C MET A 256 13.04 -6.45 -4.34
N PHE A 257 12.04 -6.96 -5.05
CA PHE A 257 11.99 -8.33 -5.55
C PHE A 257 12.41 -8.37 -7.02
N VAL A 258 13.28 -9.32 -7.36
CA VAL A 258 13.70 -9.59 -8.73
C VAL A 258 13.50 -11.07 -9.00
N THR A 259 12.92 -11.42 -10.14
CA THR A 259 12.72 -12.82 -10.54
C THR A 259 13.82 -13.23 -11.50
N LEU A 260 14.57 -14.27 -11.16
CA LEU A 260 15.50 -14.93 -12.07
C LEU A 260 14.72 -15.95 -12.91
N CYS A 261 14.71 -15.73 -14.22
CA CYS A 261 13.99 -16.52 -15.21
C CYS A 261 14.97 -17.26 -16.13
N GLY A 262 14.61 -18.47 -16.59
CA GLY A 262 15.40 -19.23 -17.56
C GLY A 262 16.31 -20.30 -16.96
N LEU A 263 16.20 -20.60 -15.66
CA LEU A 263 17.00 -21.67 -15.03
C LEU A 263 16.46 -23.07 -15.31
N GLU A 264 15.24 -23.21 -15.83
CA GLU A 264 14.66 -24.49 -16.27
C GLU A 264 15.47 -25.17 -17.39
N GLN A 265 16.36 -24.43 -18.05
CA GLN A 265 17.26 -24.94 -19.09
C GLN A 265 18.48 -25.67 -18.51
N LEU A 266 18.74 -25.54 -17.20
CA LEU A 266 19.89 -26.15 -16.54
C LEU A 266 19.70 -27.67 -16.43
N LYS A 267 20.64 -28.42 -17.02
CA LYS A 267 20.72 -29.88 -16.84
C LYS A 267 21.55 -30.20 -15.61
N ILE A 268 20.93 -30.15 -14.44
CA ILE A 268 21.60 -30.42 -13.16
C ILE A 268 21.68 -31.94 -12.95
N ALA A 269 22.89 -32.46 -12.77
CA ALA A 269 23.07 -33.88 -12.48
C ALA A 269 22.53 -34.21 -11.07
N PRO A 270 21.87 -35.37 -10.88
CA PRO A 270 21.45 -35.83 -9.55
C PRO A 270 22.64 -35.86 -8.58
N GLY A 271 22.43 -35.39 -7.35
CA GLY A 271 23.49 -35.33 -6.32
C GLY A 271 24.43 -34.12 -6.42
N THR A 272 24.20 -33.18 -7.34
CA THR A 272 24.94 -31.91 -7.37
C THR A 272 24.65 -31.11 -6.11
N ALA A 273 25.69 -30.88 -5.28
CA ALA A 273 25.53 -30.20 -3.98
C ALA A 273 25.28 -28.68 -4.11
N TRP A 274 25.89 -28.04 -5.10
CA TRP A 274 25.78 -26.61 -5.35
C TRP A 274 26.00 -26.28 -6.82
N PHE A 275 25.53 -25.11 -7.25
CA PHE A 275 25.93 -24.48 -8.50
C PHE A 275 26.17 -22.99 -8.26
N GLU A 276 27.07 -22.38 -9.03
CA GLU A 276 27.37 -20.96 -8.93
C GLU A 276 26.95 -20.26 -10.21
N LEU A 277 26.14 -19.20 -10.05
CA LEU A 277 25.73 -18.32 -11.13
C LEU A 277 26.64 -17.09 -11.13
N GLU A 278 27.33 -16.86 -12.24
CA GLU A 278 28.12 -15.65 -12.47
C GLU A 278 27.33 -14.70 -13.37
N VAL A 279 27.02 -13.50 -12.86
CA VAL A 279 26.31 -12.44 -13.58
C VAL A 279 27.32 -11.37 -13.99
N VAL A 280 27.62 -11.27 -15.28
CA VAL A 280 28.52 -10.25 -15.82
C VAL A 280 27.75 -8.95 -16.02
N LEU A 281 28.26 -7.87 -15.43
CA LEU A 281 27.63 -6.55 -15.47
C LEU A 281 28.19 -5.68 -16.60
N ARG A 282 27.33 -4.84 -17.18
CA ARG A 282 27.68 -3.82 -18.17
C ARG A 282 28.44 -2.64 -17.53
N GLU A 283 27.99 -2.20 -16.37
CA GLU A 283 28.59 -1.12 -15.59
C GLU A 283 29.40 -1.70 -14.42
N PRO A 284 30.46 -1.01 -13.96
CA PRO A 284 31.25 -1.48 -12.83
C PRO A 284 30.43 -1.46 -11.53
N TRP A 285 30.63 -2.47 -10.70
CA TRP A 285 30.04 -2.53 -9.36
C TRP A 285 30.65 -1.45 -8.45
N PRO A 286 29.85 -0.64 -7.72
CA PRO A 286 30.38 0.39 -6.85
C PRO A 286 31.25 -0.20 -5.73
N ALA A 287 32.49 0.29 -5.58
CA ALA A 287 33.48 -0.28 -4.67
C ALA A 287 33.15 -0.11 -3.18
N ASN A 288 32.27 0.84 -2.84
CA ASN A 288 31.82 1.15 -1.48
C ASN A 288 30.80 0.14 -0.94
N PHE A 289 30.30 -0.77 -1.77
CA PHE A 289 29.31 -1.77 -1.38
C PHE A 289 29.93 -3.16 -1.29
N ASP A 290 29.91 -3.72 -0.09
CA ASP A 290 30.25 -5.12 0.15
C ASP A 290 28.99 -5.99 0.12
N LEU A 291 29.16 -7.23 -0.36
CA LEU A 291 28.07 -8.18 -0.55
C LEU A 291 28.27 -9.41 0.34
N ASN A 292 27.16 -9.92 0.87
CA ASN A 292 27.08 -11.17 1.60
C ASN A 292 25.78 -11.90 1.26
N SER A 293 25.65 -13.16 1.70
CA SER A 293 24.48 -13.99 1.45
C SER A 293 23.20 -13.51 2.15
N GLU A 294 23.29 -12.65 3.16
CA GLU A 294 22.14 -12.10 3.86
C GLU A 294 21.41 -11.03 3.04
N HIS A 295 22.09 -10.45 2.04
CA HIS A 295 21.55 -9.41 1.15
C HIS A 295 20.59 -9.93 0.07
N ILE A 296 20.52 -11.24 -0.16
CA ILE A 296 19.61 -11.84 -1.13
C ILE A 296 18.91 -13.04 -0.50
N ARG A 297 17.57 -13.01 -0.43
CA ARG A 297 16.74 -14.07 0.17
C ARG A 297 15.81 -14.70 -0.87
N LEU A 298 15.64 -16.02 -0.80
CA LEU A 298 14.77 -16.77 -1.72
C LEU A 298 13.33 -16.83 -1.20
N HIS A 299 13.15 -17.24 0.05
CA HIS A 299 11.84 -17.53 0.63
C HIS A 299 11.23 -16.34 1.35
N ALA A 300 11.28 -15.17 0.71
CA ALA A 300 10.72 -13.93 1.24
C ALA A 300 9.35 -13.64 0.65
N VAL A 301 8.43 -13.10 1.45
CA VAL A 301 7.08 -12.74 1.02
C VAL A 301 6.58 -11.50 1.77
N PRO A 302 5.93 -10.53 1.08
CA PRO A 302 5.27 -9.43 1.75
C PRO A 302 4.03 -9.92 2.53
N VAL A 303 3.89 -9.41 3.75
CA VAL A 303 2.78 -9.69 4.65
C VAL A 303 2.07 -8.41 5.06
N ILE A 304 0.76 -8.49 5.27
CA ILE A 304 -0.10 -7.36 5.63
C ILE A 304 -0.87 -7.65 6.91
N ASN A 305 -1.08 -6.65 7.76
CA ASN A 305 -1.83 -6.77 9.01
C ASN A 305 -3.35 -6.79 8.75
N LEU A 306 -3.80 -7.82 8.05
CA LEU A 306 -5.22 -8.09 7.80
C LEU A 306 -5.54 -9.52 8.20
N PHE A 307 -6.68 -9.70 8.84
CA PHE A 307 -7.15 -11.01 9.31
C PHE A 307 -8.67 -11.06 9.37
N ALA A 308 -9.21 -12.26 9.23
CA ALA A 308 -10.65 -12.48 9.32
C ALA A 308 -11.15 -12.20 10.75
N LEU A 309 -12.25 -11.47 10.82
CA LEU A 309 -12.99 -11.15 12.03
C LEU A 309 -14.44 -11.64 11.90
N GLU A 310 -14.94 -12.18 13.00
CA GLU A 310 -16.37 -12.44 13.18
C GLU A 310 -16.97 -11.29 13.98
N ALA A 311 -18.17 -10.87 13.61
CA ALA A 311 -18.94 -9.87 14.35
C ALA A 311 -20.05 -10.56 15.14
N ASP A 312 -20.44 -9.95 16.26
CA ASP A 312 -21.66 -10.35 16.96
C ASP A 312 -22.87 -10.18 16.00
N PRO A 313 -23.84 -11.11 16.02
CA PRO A 313 -25.01 -10.99 15.17
C PRO A 313 -25.77 -9.72 15.52
N LEU A 314 -26.07 -8.89 14.52
CA LEU A 314 -26.82 -7.66 14.72
C LEU A 314 -28.32 -7.93 14.64
N THR A 315 -29.06 -7.43 15.62
CA THR A 315 -30.52 -7.39 15.57
C THR A 315 -30.99 -6.10 14.92
N LEU A 316 -31.91 -6.21 13.97
CA LEU A 316 -32.50 -5.05 13.31
C LEU A 316 -33.55 -4.38 14.21
N ALA A 317 -33.55 -3.05 14.24
CA ALA A 317 -34.57 -2.26 14.93
C ALA A 317 -35.42 -1.48 13.91
N PRO A 318 -36.77 -1.39 14.08
CA PRO A 318 -37.65 -0.83 13.05
C PRO A 318 -37.36 0.62 12.63
N LEU A 319 -36.83 1.44 13.54
CA LEU A 319 -36.55 2.86 13.32
C LEU A 319 -35.07 3.16 13.05
N GLN A 320 -34.22 2.13 12.98
CA GLN A 320 -32.77 2.30 12.84
C GLN A 320 -32.32 1.90 11.44
N THR A 321 -31.60 2.81 10.79
CA THR A 321 -31.04 2.62 9.43
C THR A 321 -29.53 2.41 9.43
N ASP A 322 -28.87 2.85 10.49
CA ASP A 322 -27.43 2.87 10.66
C ASP A 322 -27.01 2.10 11.92
N TYR A 323 -26.12 1.13 11.76
CA TYR A 323 -25.71 0.20 12.80
C TYR A 323 -24.21 0.36 13.05
N LEU A 324 -23.83 0.72 14.27
CA LEU A 324 -22.43 0.75 14.67
C LEU A 324 -21.90 -0.69 14.76
N LEU A 325 -20.90 -1.00 13.96
CA LEU A 325 -20.26 -2.31 13.98
C LEU A 325 -19.23 -2.37 15.10
N ARG A 326 -19.30 -3.44 15.89
CA ARG A 326 -18.29 -3.77 16.90
C ARG A 326 -17.79 -5.18 16.64
N PRO A 327 -16.49 -5.38 16.43
CA PRO A 327 -15.96 -6.72 16.23
C PRO A 327 -16.04 -7.50 17.54
N MET A 328 -16.21 -8.82 17.44
CA MET A 328 -15.98 -9.69 18.59
C MET A 328 -14.50 -9.55 18.99
N ARG A 329 -14.21 -9.42 20.29
CA ARG A 329 -12.87 -9.13 20.87
C ARG A 329 -12.44 -7.65 20.92
N LEU A 330 -13.36 -6.73 21.24
CA LEU A 330 -12.97 -5.36 21.65
C LEU A 330 -12.18 -5.29 22.97
N GLN A 331 -11.95 -6.42 23.66
CA GLN A 331 -11.21 -6.48 24.93
C GLN A 331 -9.76 -6.00 24.79
N ASP A 332 -9.18 -6.08 23.59
CA ASP A 332 -7.78 -5.69 23.33
C ASP A 332 -7.62 -4.20 22.98
N GLY A 333 -8.69 -3.41 22.85
CA GLY A 333 -8.66 -1.95 22.61
C GLY A 333 -7.95 -1.47 21.33
N HIS A 334 -7.43 -2.39 20.51
CA HIS A 334 -6.54 -2.11 19.39
C HIS A 334 -7.05 -2.66 18.04
N THR A 335 -8.10 -3.47 18.05
CA THR A 335 -8.70 -4.04 16.83
C THR A 335 -9.59 -3.01 16.15
N GLU A 336 -9.30 -2.70 14.89
CA GLU A 336 -10.10 -1.84 14.01
C GLU A 336 -10.70 -2.68 12.87
N ILE A 337 -11.90 -2.32 12.42
CA ILE A 337 -12.53 -2.96 11.25
C ILE A 337 -11.96 -2.32 9.98
N TYR A 338 -11.36 -3.12 9.11
CA TYR A 338 -10.82 -2.68 7.83
C TYR A 338 -11.88 -2.70 6.73
N SER A 339 -12.66 -3.78 6.61
CA SER A 339 -13.75 -3.91 5.64
C SER A 339 -14.88 -4.79 6.12
N VAL A 340 -16.08 -4.54 5.60
CA VAL A 340 -17.22 -5.44 5.69
C VAL A 340 -17.27 -6.23 4.38
N ASP A 341 -16.97 -7.52 4.45
CA ASP A 341 -16.78 -8.35 3.26
C ASP A 341 -18.10 -8.98 2.81
N ARG A 342 -18.95 -9.36 3.75
CA ARG A 342 -20.28 -9.92 3.47
C ARG A 342 -21.26 -9.63 4.60
N VAL A 343 -22.49 -9.32 4.21
CA VAL A 343 -23.63 -9.13 5.11
C VAL A 343 -24.73 -10.11 4.68
N THR A 344 -25.15 -10.99 5.59
CA THR A 344 -26.19 -11.99 5.32
C THR A 344 -27.29 -11.87 6.38
N ALA A 345 -28.52 -11.66 5.95
CA ALA A 345 -29.70 -11.83 6.80
C ALA A 345 -30.05 -13.30 6.91
N SER A 346 -30.41 -13.72 8.12
CA SER A 346 -30.90 -15.07 8.38
C SER A 346 -32.31 -15.04 8.96
N ARG A 347 -33.22 -15.77 8.31
CA ARG A 347 -34.63 -15.90 8.72
C ARG A 347 -35.04 -17.36 8.58
N ASN A 348 -35.48 -18.01 9.66
CA ASN A 348 -36.03 -19.39 9.62
C ASN A 348 -35.17 -20.38 8.80
N ALA A 349 -33.83 -20.28 8.91
CA ALA A 349 -32.83 -21.03 8.14
C ALA A 349 -32.65 -20.65 6.64
N GLU A 350 -33.44 -19.75 6.09
CA GLU A 350 -33.16 -19.09 4.82
C GLU A 350 -32.11 -18.00 5.00
N ARG A 351 -31.16 -17.93 4.06
CA ARG A 351 -30.09 -16.93 4.03
C ARG A 351 -30.28 -16.01 2.85
N GLN A 352 -30.28 -14.71 3.12
CA GLN A 352 -30.43 -13.67 2.11
C GLN A 352 -29.23 -12.73 2.18
N ASP A 353 -28.49 -12.64 1.08
CA ASP A 353 -27.29 -11.81 1.01
C ASP A 353 -27.62 -10.37 0.63
N TYR A 354 -26.95 -9.43 1.30
CA TYR A 354 -26.97 -8.02 0.92
C TYR A 354 -25.85 -7.75 -0.09
N VAL A 355 -26.17 -6.95 -1.09
CA VAL A 355 -25.23 -6.59 -2.16
C VAL A 355 -24.54 -5.26 -1.82
N PRO A 356 -23.19 -5.15 -1.87
CA PRO A 356 -22.51 -3.87 -1.62
C PRO A 356 -22.99 -2.78 -2.58
N PHE A 357 -23.27 -1.57 -2.07
CA PHE A 357 -23.72 -0.43 -2.86
C PHE A 357 -22.73 -0.07 -4.00
N THR A 358 -21.43 -0.29 -3.76
CA THR A 358 -20.35 -0.03 -4.72
C THR A 358 -20.31 -0.99 -5.90
N SER A 359 -20.98 -2.14 -5.85
CA SER A 359 -20.99 -3.11 -6.96
C SER A 359 -21.73 -2.62 -8.20
N PHE A 360 -22.34 -1.43 -8.15
CA PHE A 360 -23.12 -0.81 -9.22
C PHE A 360 -24.26 -1.68 -9.79
N ARG A 361 -24.57 -2.84 -9.21
CA ARG A 361 -25.75 -3.64 -9.56
C ARG A 361 -27.06 -2.89 -9.28
N HIS A 362 -27.00 -1.88 -8.41
CA HIS A 362 -28.11 -0.96 -8.11
C HIS A 362 -28.36 0.06 -9.23
N LYS A 363 -27.45 0.19 -10.21
CA LYS A 363 -27.77 0.90 -11.45
C LYS A 363 -28.75 0.03 -12.23
N GLY A 364 -30.00 0.47 -12.22
CA GLY A 364 -30.81 0.44 -13.42
C GLY A 364 -30.17 1.28 -14.53
N GLY A 365 -29.00 0.88 -15.03
CA GLY A 365 -28.50 1.32 -16.32
C GLY A 365 -29.42 0.71 -17.38
N MET A 366 -30.33 1.51 -17.95
CA MET A 366 -31.42 1.08 -18.87
C MET A 366 -32.34 -0.07 -18.39
N LEU A 367 -32.02 -0.78 -17.30
CA LEU A 367 -32.76 -1.90 -16.73
C LEU A 367 -33.41 -1.46 -15.41
N ARG A 368 -34.54 -0.75 -15.50
CA ARG A 368 -35.33 -0.31 -14.33
C ARG A 368 -35.85 -1.45 -13.43
N PHE A 369 -35.68 -2.70 -13.82
CA PHE A 369 -36.33 -3.87 -13.20
C PHE A 369 -35.39 -4.79 -12.40
N ASP A 370 -34.06 -4.55 -12.38
CA ASP A 370 -33.06 -5.47 -11.78
C ASP A 370 -32.30 -4.88 -10.57
N ALA A 371 -32.80 -3.81 -9.94
CA ALA A 371 -32.17 -3.29 -8.73
C ALA A 371 -32.24 -4.34 -7.59
N PRO A 372 -31.11 -4.66 -6.93
CA PRO A 372 -31.12 -5.62 -5.83
C PRO A 372 -32.07 -5.17 -4.72
N GLU A 373 -32.94 -6.07 -4.24
CA GLU A 373 -33.85 -5.75 -3.13
C GLU A 373 -33.11 -5.38 -1.83
N ARG A 374 -31.85 -5.83 -1.66
CA ARG A 374 -31.05 -5.64 -0.44
C ARG A 374 -29.67 -5.13 -0.79
N TYR A 375 -29.32 -3.96 -0.25
CA TYR A 375 -27.98 -3.42 -0.39
C TYR A 375 -27.45 -2.84 0.91
N PHE A 376 -26.12 -2.78 1.01
CA PHE A 376 -25.45 -2.19 2.15
C PHE A 376 -24.36 -1.22 1.73
N HIS A 377 -24.14 -0.21 2.57
CA HIS A 377 -23.06 0.75 2.46
C HIS A 377 -22.37 0.85 3.82
N THR A 378 -21.08 1.19 3.80
CA THR A 378 -20.29 1.33 5.03
C THR A 378 -19.72 2.73 5.11
N ARG A 379 -19.83 3.36 6.27
CA ARG A 379 -19.26 4.69 6.53
C ARG A 379 -18.23 4.59 7.66
N LEU A 380 -17.03 5.09 7.40
CA LEU A 380 -15.99 5.24 8.41
C LEU A 380 -16.16 6.61 9.06
N LYS A 381 -16.15 6.67 10.38
CA LYS A 381 -16.19 7.93 11.13
C LYS A 381 -15.13 7.93 12.21
N ARG A 382 -14.35 9.00 12.29
CA ARG A 382 -13.38 9.15 13.36
C ARG A 382 -14.10 9.43 14.68
N ALA A 383 -13.87 8.58 15.67
CA ALA A 383 -14.39 8.72 17.02
C ALA A 383 -13.54 9.73 17.83
N ALA A 384 -14.08 10.22 18.95
CA ALA A 384 -13.41 11.19 19.81
C ALA A 384 -12.11 10.66 20.45
N ASN A 385 -11.97 9.33 20.58
CA ASN A 385 -10.76 8.66 21.05
C ASN A 385 -9.67 8.56 19.96
N GLY A 386 -9.96 9.00 18.72
CA GLY A 386 -9.05 8.97 17.58
C GLY A 386 -9.08 7.69 16.75
N LEU A 387 -9.82 6.65 17.16
CA LEU A 387 -10.06 5.42 16.39
C LEU A 387 -11.14 5.65 15.33
N HIS A 388 -11.28 4.71 14.39
CA HIS A 388 -12.32 4.74 13.36
C HIS A 388 -13.46 3.79 13.74
N ASP A 389 -14.66 4.35 13.83
CA ASP A 389 -15.91 3.60 13.97
C ASP A 389 -16.46 3.28 12.58
N THR A 390 -16.80 2.01 12.37
CA THR A 390 -17.43 1.56 11.13
C THR A 390 -18.93 1.46 11.33
N TRP A 391 -19.68 2.21 10.54
CA TRP A 391 -21.13 2.20 10.50
C TRP A 391 -21.62 1.44 9.28
N LEU A 392 -22.55 0.52 9.50
CA LEU A 392 -23.25 -0.23 8.46
C LEU A 392 -24.60 0.44 8.19
N ILE A 393 -24.83 0.81 6.95
CA ILE A 393 -26.08 1.40 6.47
C ILE A 393 -26.72 0.39 5.54
N LEU A 394 -27.99 0.08 5.80
CA LEU A 394 -28.76 -0.90 5.04
C LEU A 394 -29.88 -0.20 4.26
N GLY A 395 -30.23 -0.74 3.09
CA GLY A 395 -31.31 -0.18 2.28
C GLY A 395 -31.86 -1.16 1.24
N GLY A 396 -32.96 -0.75 0.61
CA GLY A 396 -33.71 -1.51 -0.39
C GLY A 396 -35.04 -2.05 0.14
N GLU A 397 -35.95 -2.42 -0.77
CA GLU A 397 -37.28 -2.94 -0.40
C GLU A 397 -37.21 -4.23 0.44
N GLY A 398 -36.17 -5.03 0.24
CA GLY A 398 -35.88 -6.21 1.06
C GLY A 398 -35.52 -5.83 2.49
N PHE A 399 -34.68 -4.81 2.69
CA PHE A 399 -34.37 -4.30 4.05
C PHE A 399 -35.63 -3.77 4.75
N ASP A 400 -36.54 -3.14 4.01
CA ASP A 400 -37.79 -2.62 4.55
C ASP A 400 -38.71 -3.74 5.07
N LYS A 401 -38.67 -4.91 4.44
CA LYS A 401 -39.35 -6.13 4.93
C LYS A 401 -38.61 -6.72 6.13
N ASP A 402 -37.30 -6.82 6.04
CA ASP A 402 -36.41 -7.39 7.06
C ASP A 402 -36.57 -6.65 8.41
N ARG A 403 -36.63 -5.31 8.41
CA ARG A 403 -36.79 -4.50 9.64
C ARG A 403 -38.16 -4.62 10.32
N LEU A 404 -39.19 -5.04 9.58
CA LEU A 404 -40.55 -5.22 10.10
C LEU A 404 -40.74 -6.62 10.70
N CYS A 405 -39.82 -7.54 10.41
CA CYS A 405 -39.84 -8.90 10.95
C CYS A 405 -39.24 -8.93 12.36
N GLU A 406 -40.02 -9.39 13.33
CA GLU A 406 -39.48 -9.73 14.65
C GLU A 406 -38.58 -10.98 14.52
N ARG A 407 -37.31 -10.88 14.95
CA ARG A 407 -36.27 -11.95 15.04
C ARG A 407 -35.33 -12.16 13.85
N GLU A 408 -35.18 -11.22 12.94
CA GLU A 408 -34.08 -11.31 11.97
C GLU A 408 -32.73 -10.91 12.59
N SER A 409 -31.71 -11.73 12.30
CA SER A 409 -30.33 -11.45 12.70
C SER A 409 -29.43 -11.37 11.47
N LEU A 410 -28.52 -10.40 11.50
CA LEU A 410 -27.50 -10.22 10.49
C LEU A 410 -26.20 -10.88 10.93
N SER A 411 -25.68 -11.75 10.08
CA SER A 411 -24.32 -12.28 10.19
C SER A 411 -23.39 -11.46 9.29
N LEU A 412 -22.26 -11.05 9.85
CA LEU A 412 -21.25 -10.23 9.17
C LEU A 412 -19.93 -11.00 9.08
N ARG A 413 -19.31 -10.97 7.90
CA ARG A 413 -17.90 -11.32 7.74
C ARG A 413 -17.10 -10.04 7.59
N LEU A 414 -16.15 -9.85 8.48
CA LEU A 414 -15.35 -8.64 8.56
C LEU A 414 -13.88 -8.99 8.34
N THR A 415 -13.12 -8.03 7.81
CA THR A 415 -11.66 -8.07 7.87
C THR A 415 -11.20 -7.02 8.89
N GLY A 416 -10.30 -7.40 9.78
CA GLY A 416 -9.75 -6.57 10.83
C GLY A 416 -8.28 -6.19 10.64
N THR A 417 -7.86 -5.17 11.37
CA THR A 417 -6.47 -4.73 11.54
C THR A 417 -6.22 -4.34 13.00
N HIS A 418 -4.96 -4.26 13.43
CA HIS A 418 -4.58 -3.88 14.81
C HIS A 418 -4.36 -2.37 14.98
N GLY A 419 -4.87 -1.56 14.04
CA GLY A 419 -4.83 -0.09 14.12
C GLY A 419 -3.44 0.43 14.45
N GLN A 420 -3.34 1.31 15.45
CA GLN A 420 -2.08 1.92 15.88
C GLN A 420 -1.22 1.05 16.83
N LEU A 421 -1.63 -0.16 17.23
CA LEU A 421 -0.79 -1.00 18.11
C LEU A 421 0.61 -1.29 17.54
N PRO A 422 0.75 -1.63 16.24
CA PRO A 422 2.02 -1.66 15.52
C PRO A 422 2.99 -0.51 15.85
N ARG A 423 2.46 0.72 15.96
CA ARG A 423 3.21 1.96 16.16
C ARG A 423 3.99 2.02 17.47
N LYS A 424 3.54 1.31 18.52
CA LYS A 424 4.11 1.44 19.86
C LYS A 424 5.23 0.44 20.17
N ALA A 425 5.42 -0.60 19.35
CA ALA A 425 6.30 -1.72 19.73
C ALA A 425 7.09 -2.40 18.61
N LEU A 426 6.78 -2.19 17.32
CA LEU A 426 7.38 -2.99 16.24
C LEU A 426 8.77 -2.55 15.77
N GLN A 427 9.39 -1.53 16.38
CA GLN A 427 10.83 -1.30 16.16
C GLN A 427 11.70 -2.45 16.69
N SER A 428 11.18 -3.27 17.61
CA SER A 428 11.91 -4.36 18.26
C SER A 428 11.18 -5.71 18.30
N THR A 429 9.90 -5.79 17.93
CA THR A 429 9.16 -7.06 17.99
C THR A 429 9.22 -7.84 16.68
N LEU A 430 9.62 -9.11 16.82
CA LEU A 430 9.80 -10.04 15.72
C LEU A 430 8.46 -10.71 15.34
N LEU A 431 8.24 -10.87 14.04
CA LEU A 431 7.28 -11.84 13.50
C LEU A 431 7.98 -13.20 13.50
N ASP A 432 7.59 -14.08 14.43
CA ASP A 432 8.34 -15.33 14.70
C ASP A 432 7.46 -16.59 14.77
N THR A 433 6.15 -16.43 14.92
CA THR A 433 5.24 -17.55 15.23
C THR A 433 4.28 -17.79 14.07
N VAL A 434 4.25 -19.02 13.55
CA VAL A 434 3.24 -19.46 12.58
C VAL A 434 1.97 -19.91 13.30
N VAL A 435 0.78 -19.56 12.78
CA VAL A 435 -0.50 -20.00 13.38
C VAL A 435 -0.82 -21.45 13.03
N GLN A 436 -0.73 -21.81 11.75
CA GLN A 436 -0.96 -23.15 11.23
C GLN A 436 0.07 -23.45 10.15
N SER A 437 0.94 -24.42 10.39
CA SER A 437 1.86 -24.95 9.37
C SER A 437 1.58 -26.43 9.16
N THR A 438 1.42 -26.84 7.92
CA THR A 438 1.47 -28.26 7.55
C THR A 438 2.90 -28.82 7.58
N GLN A 439 3.91 -27.94 7.67
CA GLN A 439 5.32 -28.30 7.76
C GLN A 439 5.84 -28.28 9.19
N SER A 440 6.44 -29.38 9.62
CA SER A 440 7.30 -29.43 10.81
C SER A 440 8.58 -28.62 10.55
N GLY A 441 8.94 -27.71 11.46
CA GLY A 441 10.24 -27.03 11.44
C GLY A 441 10.33 -25.73 10.64
N LEU A 442 9.25 -25.24 10.03
CA LEU A 442 9.22 -23.93 9.35
C LEU A 442 9.45 -22.80 10.36
N ARG A 443 10.50 -22.00 10.14
CA ARG A 443 10.80 -20.80 10.94
C ARG A 443 10.39 -19.56 10.19
N VAL A 444 9.94 -18.55 10.93
CA VAL A 444 9.65 -17.22 10.35
C VAL A 444 10.58 -16.20 10.98
N ARG A 445 11.13 -15.33 10.14
CA ARG A 445 11.86 -14.16 10.61
C ARG A 445 11.46 -12.95 9.80
N ASN A 446 11.49 -11.79 10.45
CA ASN A 446 11.20 -10.54 9.79
C ASN A 446 12.44 -10.01 9.06
N LEU A 447 12.29 -9.54 7.82
CA LEU A 447 13.38 -8.97 7.01
C LEU A 447 13.39 -7.45 7.02
N CYS A 448 12.22 -6.80 7.10
CA CYS A 448 12.12 -5.36 7.29
C CYS A 448 11.26 -5.03 8.51
N ALA A 449 11.44 -3.85 9.10
CA ALA A 449 10.59 -3.44 10.21
C ALA A 449 9.15 -3.23 9.71
N PRO A 450 8.12 -3.70 10.44
CA PRO A 450 6.74 -3.48 10.03
C PRO A 450 6.42 -1.99 10.01
N THR A 451 5.71 -1.54 8.98
CA THR A 451 5.42 -0.12 8.78
C THR A 451 4.35 0.41 9.73
N LEU A 452 4.20 1.73 9.75
CA LEU A 452 3.07 2.36 10.43
C LEU A 452 1.84 2.31 9.53
N PRO A 453 0.64 2.01 10.08
CA PRO A 453 -0.59 2.18 9.33
C PRO A 453 -0.75 3.63 8.87
N CYS A 454 -1.06 3.81 7.59
CA CYS A 454 -1.28 5.12 6.98
C CYS A 454 -2.77 5.36 6.80
N TYR A 455 -3.31 6.34 7.52
CA TYR A 455 -4.70 6.74 7.39
C TYR A 455 -4.85 7.71 6.21
N PRO A 456 -5.95 7.64 5.44
CA PRO A 456 -6.15 8.52 4.30
C PRO A 456 -6.21 9.98 4.75
N PRO A 457 -5.57 10.90 4.01
CA PRO A 457 -5.67 12.33 4.31
C PRO A 457 -7.12 12.82 4.15
N ASN A 458 -7.64 13.53 5.15
CA ASN A 458 -9.00 14.09 5.12
C ASN A 458 -9.02 15.62 5.10
N ARG A 459 -7.92 16.28 4.74
CA ARG A 459 -7.75 17.74 4.83
C ARG A 459 -7.63 18.39 3.46
N ASP A 460 -7.80 19.72 3.42
CA ASP A 460 -7.39 20.59 2.29
C ASP A 460 -7.97 20.17 0.92
N ARG A 461 -9.27 19.83 0.91
CA ARG A 461 -9.99 19.39 -0.30
C ARG A 461 -9.30 18.22 -1.01
N PHE A 462 -8.62 17.34 -0.27
CA PHE A 462 -7.91 16.17 -0.79
C PHE A 462 -8.77 15.35 -1.75
N HIS A 463 -10.01 15.04 -1.36
CA HIS A 463 -10.94 14.30 -2.20
C HIS A 463 -11.20 14.97 -3.56
N TRP A 464 -11.30 16.30 -3.61
CA TRP A 464 -11.48 17.04 -4.86
C TRP A 464 -10.23 17.01 -5.73
N ARG A 465 -9.03 17.12 -5.14
CA ARG A 465 -7.76 16.96 -5.86
C ARG A 465 -7.58 15.54 -6.41
N VAL A 466 -8.10 14.55 -5.68
CA VAL A 466 -8.16 13.16 -6.15
C VAL A 466 -9.10 13.05 -7.35
N LEU A 467 -10.31 13.59 -7.26
CA LEU A 467 -11.26 13.56 -8.38
C LEU A 467 -10.76 14.31 -9.61
N SER A 468 -10.05 15.44 -9.45
CA SER A 468 -9.57 16.23 -10.58
C SER A 468 -8.50 15.52 -11.41
N HIS A 469 -7.61 14.74 -10.80
CA HIS A 469 -6.53 14.07 -11.55
C HIS A 469 -6.98 12.78 -12.27
N LEU A 470 -8.14 12.23 -11.91
CA LEU A 470 -8.70 11.02 -12.51
C LEU A 470 -9.30 11.27 -13.90
N GLY A 471 -9.44 12.53 -14.32
CA GLY A 471 -9.95 12.88 -15.64
C GLY A 471 -9.02 12.42 -16.77
N SER A 472 -9.59 11.89 -17.85
CA SER A 472 -8.87 11.42 -19.05
C SER A 472 -7.98 12.52 -19.67
N ASN A 473 -8.37 13.79 -19.51
CA ASN A 473 -7.67 14.96 -20.04
C ASN A 473 -6.63 15.58 -19.09
N PHE A 474 -6.16 14.84 -18.08
CA PHE A 474 -5.20 15.39 -17.11
C PHE A 474 -3.76 15.42 -17.62
N LEU A 475 -3.40 14.57 -18.59
CA LEU A 475 -2.02 14.47 -19.12
C LEU A 475 -1.44 15.80 -19.62
N PRO A 476 -2.16 16.64 -20.40
CA PRO A 476 -1.64 17.93 -20.83
C PRO A 476 -1.31 18.90 -19.69
N MET A 477 -1.94 18.75 -18.51
CA MET A 477 -1.66 19.60 -17.34
C MET A 477 -0.41 19.16 -16.57
N LEU A 478 0.10 17.95 -16.84
CA LEU A 478 1.28 17.39 -16.19
C LEU A 478 2.60 17.89 -16.82
N ASP A 479 2.56 18.86 -17.73
CA ASP A 479 3.73 19.47 -18.39
C ASP A 479 4.53 20.42 -17.48
N ASN A 480 4.23 20.43 -16.17
CA ASN A 480 4.88 21.28 -15.18
C ASN A 480 5.29 20.44 -13.95
N ALA A 481 6.53 20.65 -13.49
CA ALA A 481 7.08 20.03 -12.29
C ALA A 481 6.24 20.27 -11.02
N GLU A 482 5.64 21.44 -10.87
CA GLU A 482 4.76 21.73 -9.72
C GLU A 482 3.51 20.85 -9.72
N VAL A 483 2.89 20.67 -10.89
CA VAL A 483 1.68 19.85 -11.02
C VAL A 483 2.03 18.38 -10.80
N LEU A 484 3.10 17.87 -11.42
CA LEU A 484 3.54 16.49 -11.20
C LEU A 484 3.87 16.21 -9.73
N ARG A 485 4.61 17.13 -9.07
CA ARG A 485 4.90 17.02 -7.63
C ARG A 485 3.62 17.02 -6.80
N GLY A 486 2.69 17.92 -7.10
CA GLY A 486 1.40 18.00 -6.41
C GLY A 486 0.56 16.74 -6.57
N THR A 487 0.51 16.17 -7.78
CA THR A 487 -0.18 14.91 -8.06
C THR A 487 0.46 13.75 -7.33
N LEU A 488 1.78 13.58 -7.43
CA LEU A 488 2.48 12.49 -6.73
C LEU A 488 2.40 12.61 -5.21
N ALA A 489 2.36 13.84 -4.67
CA ALA A 489 2.18 14.09 -3.25
C ALA A 489 0.81 13.60 -2.71
N LEU A 490 -0.21 13.43 -3.56
CA LEU A 490 -1.50 12.83 -3.15
C LEU A 490 -1.34 11.36 -2.73
N TYR A 491 -0.25 10.70 -3.12
CA TYR A 491 0.03 9.29 -2.86
C TYR A 491 0.98 9.07 -1.68
N ASP A 492 1.66 10.11 -1.21
CA ASP A 492 2.53 10.01 -0.04
C ASP A 492 1.76 10.27 1.25
N TRP A 493 1.23 9.20 1.84
CA TRP A 493 0.52 9.27 3.13
C TRP A 493 1.45 9.04 4.33
N THR A 494 2.72 8.70 4.07
CA THR A 494 3.68 8.35 5.12
C THR A 494 4.27 9.57 5.81
N GLY A 495 4.32 10.71 5.10
CA GLY A 495 5.00 11.91 5.54
C GLY A 495 6.53 11.77 5.58
N SER A 496 7.09 10.74 4.95
CA SER A 496 8.51 10.40 4.92
C SER A 496 9.37 11.52 4.33
N GLU A 497 10.47 11.86 5.01
CA GLU A 497 11.42 12.86 4.51
C GLU A 497 12.08 12.41 3.19
N LEU A 498 12.33 11.10 3.04
CA LEU A 498 12.89 10.54 1.80
C LEU A 498 11.96 10.76 0.61
N ASN A 499 10.65 10.53 0.79
CA ASN A 499 9.66 10.77 -0.26
C ASN A 499 9.59 12.27 -0.61
N ARG A 500 9.60 13.16 0.39
CA ARG A 500 9.64 14.61 0.14
C ARG A 500 10.89 15.02 -0.64
N ARG A 501 12.06 14.46 -0.32
CA ARG A 501 13.31 14.73 -1.05
C ARG A 501 13.23 14.25 -2.50
N ARG A 502 12.70 13.04 -2.75
CA ARG A 502 12.48 12.51 -4.12
C ARG A 502 11.53 13.39 -4.93
N LEU A 503 10.42 13.83 -4.32
CA LEU A 503 9.46 14.72 -4.97
C LEU A 503 10.08 16.08 -5.25
N ALA A 504 10.81 16.66 -4.29
CA ALA A 504 11.49 17.93 -4.46
C ALA A 504 12.58 17.88 -5.55
N ALA A 505 13.16 16.70 -5.81
CA ALA A 505 14.16 16.47 -6.84
C ALA A 505 13.62 16.51 -8.28
N ILE A 506 12.30 16.57 -8.47
CA ILE A 506 11.71 16.86 -9.78
C ILE A 506 11.92 18.35 -10.07
N VAL A 507 12.87 18.65 -10.97
CA VAL A 507 13.29 20.01 -11.30
C VAL A 507 12.43 20.57 -12.43
N GLU A 508 12.26 19.80 -13.50
CA GLU A 508 11.56 20.24 -14.71
C GLU A 508 10.80 19.07 -15.34
N VAL A 509 9.67 19.38 -15.97
CA VAL A 509 8.90 18.45 -16.79
C VAL A 509 8.59 19.14 -18.12
N LYS A 510 8.77 18.45 -19.23
CA LYS A 510 8.47 18.93 -20.59
C LYS A 510 7.80 17.84 -21.39
N HIS A 511 6.81 18.21 -22.18
CA HIS A 511 6.14 17.30 -23.10
C HIS A 511 6.51 17.67 -24.54
N HIS A 512 6.99 16.69 -25.29
CA HIS A 512 7.29 16.83 -26.72
C HIS A 512 6.34 15.97 -27.54
N LEU A 513 5.64 16.59 -28.48
CA LEU A 513 4.81 15.85 -29.42
C LEU A 513 5.70 15.13 -30.43
N VAL A 514 5.55 13.81 -30.51
CA VAL A 514 6.23 12.96 -31.48
C VAL A 514 5.22 12.49 -32.52
N GLN A 515 5.60 12.58 -33.79
CA GLN A 515 4.77 12.15 -34.91
C GLN A 515 5.62 11.29 -35.85
N ARG A 516 5.16 10.06 -36.12
CA ARG A 516 5.81 9.17 -37.08
C ARG A 516 4.81 8.52 -38.00
N PHE A 517 5.18 8.31 -39.26
CA PHE A 517 4.40 7.47 -40.17
C PHE A 517 4.84 6.02 -40.03
N GLU A 518 3.90 5.12 -39.77
CA GLU A 518 4.15 3.69 -39.64
C GLU A 518 3.08 2.91 -40.39
N LYS A 519 3.49 2.07 -41.35
CA LYS A 519 2.60 1.24 -42.20
C LYS A 519 1.44 2.03 -42.85
N GLY A 520 1.69 3.29 -43.22
CA GLY A 520 0.70 4.16 -43.88
C GLY A 520 -0.23 4.95 -42.94
N PHE A 521 -0.07 4.82 -41.62
CA PHE A 521 -0.82 5.59 -40.62
C PHE A 521 0.09 6.59 -39.90
N LEU A 522 -0.45 7.76 -39.56
CA LEU A 522 0.21 8.74 -38.69
C LEU A 522 0.03 8.32 -37.23
N LEU A 523 1.10 7.86 -36.60
CA LEU A 523 1.15 7.57 -35.18
C LEU A 523 1.59 8.82 -34.41
N ARG A 524 0.83 9.19 -33.39
CA ARG A 524 1.14 10.30 -32.48
C ARG A 524 1.57 9.76 -31.14
N GLY A 525 2.53 10.41 -30.50
CA GLY A 525 2.90 10.14 -29.13
C GLY A 525 3.37 11.38 -28.40
N VAL A 526 3.44 11.28 -27.07
CA VAL A 526 4.03 12.30 -26.21
C VAL A 526 5.28 11.72 -25.56
N ASP A 527 6.43 12.36 -25.79
CA ASP A 527 7.65 12.11 -25.05
C ASP A 527 7.66 13.03 -23.82
N ILE A 528 7.57 12.41 -22.65
CA ILE A 528 7.50 13.05 -21.35
C ILE A 528 8.92 13.07 -20.81
N GLU A 529 9.55 14.24 -20.91
CA GLU A 529 10.90 14.49 -20.45
C GLU A 529 10.86 15.05 -19.03
N ILE A 530 11.46 14.35 -18.07
CA ILE A 530 11.53 14.78 -16.67
C ILE A 530 12.98 14.93 -16.27
N THR A 531 13.34 16.13 -15.83
CA THR A 531 14.67 16.42 -15.29
C THR A 531 14.67 16.21 -13.78
N LEU A 532 15.55 15.33 -13.31
CA LEU A 532 15.69 14.97 -11.90
C LEU A 532 17.06 15.40 -11.35
N ASP A 533 17.07 15.98 -10.15
CA ASP A 533 18.29 16.14 -9.36
C ASP A 533 18.67 14.81 -8.70
N ALA A 534 19.78 14.20 -9.13
CA ALA A 534 20.21 12.91 -8.63
C ALA A 534 20.50 12.90 -7.12
N ASN A 535 20.81 14.06 -6.52
CA ASN A 535 21.10 14.17 -5.09
C ASN A 535 19.88 13.90 -4.19
N GLY A 536 18.67 13.98 -4.73
CA GLY A 536 17.44 13.66 -3.99
C GLY A 536 17.14 12.17 -3.86
N PHE A 537 17.93 11.31 -4.50
CA PHE A 537 17.72 9.86 -4.56
C PHE A 537 18.88 9.09 -3.96
N SER A 538 18.63 7.84 -3.54
CA SER A 538 19.66 6.93 -3.02
C SER A 538 20.44 6.24 -4.14
N GLY A 539 20.97 7.02 -5.09
CA GLY A 539 21.72 6.55 -6.26
C GLY A 539 20.85 6.23 -7.48
N GLU A 540 21.50 5.88 -8.60
CA GLU A 540 20.83 5.66 -9.90
C GLU A 540 19.81 4.51 -9.88
N GLY A 541 19.99 3.52 -9.01
CA GLY A 541 19.05 2.42 -8.90
C GLY A 541 17.70 2.86 -8.32
N ASP A 542 17.71 3.84 -7.40
CA ASP A 542 16.47 4.42 -6.87
C ASP A 542 15.77 5.27 -7.93
N ILE A 543 16.54 6.00 -8.74
CA ILE A 543 16.04 6.77 -9.88
C ILE A 543 15.44 5.86 -10.95
N SER A 544 16.11 4.74 -11.27
CA SER A 544 15.64 3.78 -12.26
C SER A 544 14.33 3.13 -11.82
N LEU A 545 14.21 2.79 -10.54
CA LEU A 545 12.96 2.27 -9.98
C LEU A 545 11.84 3.31 -10.00
N PHE A 546 12.15 4.55 -9.62
CA PHE A 546 11.21 5.66 -9.70
C PHE A 546 10.72 5.90 -11.13
N GLY A 547 11.63 5.85 -12.10
CA GLY A 547 11.32 5.94 -13.53
C GLY A 547 10.47 4.80 -14.05
N GLU A 548 10.71 3.56 -13.63
CA GLU A 548 9.87 2.42 -14.00
C GLU A 548 8.44 2.58 -13.45
N MET A 549 8.31 3.07 -12.22
CA MET A 549 7.00 3.40 -11.63
C MET A 549 6.30 4.50 -12.43
N LEU A 550 7.00 5.60 -12.74
CA LEU A 550 6.44 6.70 -13.53
C LEU A 550 6.05 6.25 -14.95
N ASN A 551 6.85 5.40 -15.58
CA ASN A 551 6.56 4.87 -16.90
C ASN A 551 5.21 4.12 -16.91
N ARG A 552 4.97 3.30 -15.88
CA ARG A 552 3.69 2.58 -15.70
C ARG A 552 2.54 3.49 -15.31
N PHE A 553 2.81 4.61 -14.65
CA PHE A 553 1.80 5.62 -14.39
C PHE A 553 1.39 6.34 -15.69
N PHE A 554 2.36 6.79 -16.49
CA PHE A 554 2.08 7.48 -17.74
C PHE A 554 1.50 6.57 -18.83
N SER A 555 1.74 5.27 -18.78
CA SER A 555 1.10 4.31 -19.68
C SER A 555 -0.43 4.26 -19.51
N LEU A 556 -0.97 4.71 -18.38
CA LEU A 556 -2.42 4.78 -18.13
C LEU A 556 -3.12 5.85 -18.96
N TYR A 557 -2.37 6.89 -19.37
CA TYR A 557 -2.84 7.95 -20.24
C TYR A 557 -2.62 7.63 -21.72
N ALA A 558 -2.00 6.49 -22.04
CA ALA A 558 -1.91 6.03 -23.43
C ALA A 558 -3.28 5.53 -23.90
N ASP A 559 -3.62 5.88 -25.13
CA ASP A 559 -4.85 5.48 -25.80
C ASP A 559 -4.56 5.00 -27.24
N ILE A 560 -5.62 4.63 -27.97
CA ILE A 560 -5.50 4.11 -29.34
C ILE A 560 -4.94 5.14 -30.34
N HIS A 561 -4.99 6.43 -30.03
CA HIS A 561 -4.54 7.53 -30.87
C HIS A 561 -3.23 8.17 -30.41
N LEU A 562 -2.80 7.88 -29.17
CA LEU A 562 -1.64 8.49 -28.52
C LEU A 562 -0.86 7.49 -27.67
N TYR A 563 0.39 7.23 -28.05
CA TYR A 563 1.32 6.51 -27.18
C TYR A 563 2.07 7.45 -26.24
N THR A 564 2.53 6.96 -25.10
CA THR A 564 3.37 7.72 -24.18
C THR A 564 4.77 7.14 -24.13
N GLN A 565 5.77 7.99 -23.90
CA GLN A 565 7.15 7.57 -23.68
C GLN A 565 7.75 8.41 -22.56
N LEU A 566 8.52 7.78 -21.67
CA LEU A 566 9.19 8.46 -20.57
C LEU A 566 10.69 8.59 -20.86
N THR A 567 11.20 9.80 -20.65
CA THR A 567 12.61 10.13 -20.70
C THR A 567 13.00 10.86 -19.41
N LEU A 568 13.97 10.33 -18.66
CA LEU A 568 14.54 10.97 -17.47
C LEU A 568 15.92 11.54 -17.79
N ILE A 569 16.15 12.80 -17.44
CA ILE A 569 17.44 13.48 -17.54
C ILE A 569 17.98 13.71 -16.13
N LEU A 570 19.17 13.18 -15.84
CA LEU A 570 19.77 13.25 -14.51
C LEU A 570 20.71 14.45 -14.42
N GLN A 571 20.48 15.35 -13.49
CA GLN A 571 21.42 16.42 -13.13
C GLN A 571 22.25 15.98 -11.90
N PRO A 572 23.56 16.33 -11.85
CA PRO A 572 24.31 17.17 -12.80
C PRO A 572 24.97 16.40 -13.97
N THR A 573 24.85 15.06 -14.02
CA THR A 573 25.62 14.23 -14.97
C THR A 573 25.18 14.38 -16.43
N GLY A 574 23.95 14.81 -16.69
CA GLY A 574 23.33 14.84 -18.02
C GLY A 574 22.98 13.45 -18.56
N LYS A 575 23.08 12.39 -17.76
CA LYS A 575 22.75 11.02 -18.18
C LYS A 575 21.26 10.95 -18.52
N CYS A 576 20.95 10.33 -19.66
CA CYS A 576 19.59 10.14 -20.13
C CYS A 576 19.17 8.68 -19.96
N LEU A 577 18.05 8.44 -19.28
CA LEU A 577 17.41 7.14 -19.15
C LEU A 577 16.08 7.20 -19.90
N ARG A 578 15.87 6.28 -20.85
CA ARG A 578 14.67 6.28 -21.70
C ARG A 578 13.97 4.94 -21.65
N TRP A 579 12.66 4.96 -21.46
CA TRP A 579 11.81 3.78 -21.46
C TRP A 579 11.21 3.53 -22.85
N ASN A 580 10.76 2.29 -23.07
CA ASN A 580 10.06 1.90 -24.28
C ASN A 580 8.71 2.64 -24.41
N GLU A 581 8.21 2.72 -25.64
CA GLU A 581 6.92 3.32 -25.93
C GLU A 581 5.76 2.49 -25.33
N ASN A 582 4.85 3.17 -24.66
CA ASN A 582 3.65 2.58 -24.11
C ASN A 582 2.49 2.77 -25.09
N HIS A 583 2.10 1.69 -25.75
CA HIS A 583 0.94 1.65 -26.65
C HIS A 583 -0.26 1.03 -25.91
N SER A 584 -1.46 1.56 -26.18
CA SER A 584 -2.70 1.10 -25.56
C SER A 584 -3.77 0.95 -26.63
N GLN A 585 -4.62 -0.08 -26.51
CA GLN A 585 -5.80 -0.25 -27.36
C GLN A 585 -7.07 0.35 -26.73
N ARG A 586 -6.91 1.09 -25.62
CA ARG A 586 -8.01 1.70 -24.91
C ARG A 586 -8.59 2.87 -25.72
N ILE A 587 -9.92 2.92 -25.82
CA ILE A 587 -10.64 4.09 -26.32
C ILE A 587 -10.75 5.09 -25.17
N PRO A 588 -10.38 6.38 -25.36
CA PRO A 588 -10.52 7.38 -24.32
C PRO A 588 -12.00 7.54 -23.95
N GLY A 589 -12.28 7.47 -22.65
CA GLY A 589 -13.63 7.56 -22.08
C GLY A 589 -13.94 8.92 -21.48
#